data_AF-A0A0B8NYS3-F1
#
_entry.id   AF-A0A0B8NYS3-F1
#
_cell.length_a   1.000
_cell.length_b   1.000
_cell.length_c   1.000
_cell.angle_alpha   90.00
_cell.angle_beta   90.00
_cell.angle_gamma   90.00
#
_symmetry.space_group_name_H-M   'P 1'
#
loop_
_entity.id
_entity.type
_entity.pdbx_description
1 polymer ?
#
loop_
_entity_poly.entity_id
_entity_poly.type
_entity_poly.pdbx_seq_one_letter_code
_entity_poly.pdbx_strand_id
1 'polypeptide(L)'
;MTEAEARPSNFIRQIIDKDLADGKHNSVHTRFPPEPNGYLHIGHAKSICLNFGIAQDYQGQCNLRFDDTNPEKEDIEYVESIKNDVKWLGFDWSGDIHYSSNYFDKLYGYAVELIEKGLAYVEELTPEEIREYRGTLTAPGKESPYRNRPVEENLALFEKMRDGGFEEGKACLRAKIDMSSSFMVLRDPVLYRVRFATHHQTGDKWCIYPMYDFTHCISDALEGITHSLCTLEFQDNRRLYDWVLDNITIECQPRQYEFSRLNLENTVMSKRKLSQLVSENLVNGWDDHVCRPSLVCAVAVSLLRLFVSFVSVLV
;
A
#
# COMPACT_ATOMS: atom_id res chain seq x y z
N MET A 1 22.36 -12.72 -33.83
CA MET A 1 22.61 -12.02 -32.56
C MET A 1 21.84 -10.73 -32.61
N THR A 2 20.60 -10.76 -32.14
CA THR A 2 19.72 -9.60 -32.09
C THR A 2 20.23 -8.66 -31.00
N GLU A 3 20.48 -7.40 -31.37
CA GLU A 3 20.76 -6.32 -30.45
C GLU A 3 19.70 -6.34 -29.34
N ALA A 4 20.12 -6.56 -28.10
CA ALA A 4 19.25 -6.28 -26.97
C ALA A 4 18.98 -4.78 -27.02
N GLU A 5 17.76 -4.38 -27.40
CA GLU A 5 17.32 -3.00 -27.32
C GLU A 5 17.75 -2.43 -25.97
N ALA A 6 18.49 -1.32 -26.00
CA ALA A 6 19.07 -0.72 -24.81
C ALA A 6 17.96 -0.36 -23.84
N ARG A 7 17.72 -1.22 -22.84
CA ARG A 7 16.73 -0.99 -21.79
C ARG A 7 17.11 0.30 -21.08
N PRO A 8 16.18 1.25 -20.88
CA PRO A 8 16.46 2.43 -20.08
C PRO A 8 16.82 1.98 -18.65
N SER A 9 18.10 2.09 -18.32
CA SER A 9 18.67 1.66 -17.04
C SER A 9 18.31 2.66 -15.95
N ASN A 10 17.88 2.14 -14.81
CA ASN A 10 17.68 2.91 -13.57
C ASN A 10 18.16 2.11 -12.36
N PHE A 11 18.23 2.74 -11.19
CA PHE A 11 18.76 2.09 -9.98
C PHE A 11 17.96 0.84 -9.57
N ILE A 12 16.63 0.82 -9.79
CA ILE A 12 15.78 -0.34 -9.48
C ILE A 12 16.15 -1.52 -10.39
N ARG A 13 16.34 -1.29 -11.68
CA ARG A 13 16.79 -2.31 -12.64
C ARG A 13 18.17 -2.85 -12.29
N GLN A 14 19.10 -1.98 -11.88
CA GLN A 14 20.42 -2.41 -11.42
C GLN A 14 20.35 -3.30 -10.16
N ILE A 15 19.43 -3.02 -9.25
CA ILE A 15 19.18 -3.88 -8.09
C ILE A 15 18.60 -5.23 -8.52
N ILE A 16 17.63 -5.23 -9.43
CA ILE A 16 17.06 -6.46 -10.00
C ILE A 16 18.15 -7.30 -10.69
N ASP A 17 18.97 -6.67 -11.55
CA ASP A 17 20.07 -7.34 -12.25
C ASP A 17 21.03 -8.00 -11.26
N LYS A 18 21.35 -7.29 -10.17
CA LYS A 18 22.20 -7.82 -9.09
C LYS A 18 21.53 -8.99 -8.37
N ASP A 19 20.28 -8.86 -7.96
CA ASP A 19 19.55 -9.90 -7.23
C ASP A 19 19.37 -11.18 -8.07
N LEU A 20 19.19 -11.05 -9.39
CA LEU A 20 19.17 -12.18 -10.33
C LEU A 20 20.56 -12.80 -10.49
N ALA A 21 21.62 -11.98 -10.60
CA ALA A 21 22.99 -12.46 -10.73
C ALA A 21 23.49 -13.18 -9.47
N ASP A 22 23.11 -12.69 -8.29
CA ASP A 22 23.43 -13.28 -6.98
C ASP A 22 22.58 -14.53 -6.67
N GLY A 23 21.61 -14.87 -7.54
CA GLY A 23 20.71 -16.01 -7.36
C GLY A 23 19.72 -15.85 -6.19
N LYS A 24 19.53 -14.62 -5.71
CA LYS A 24 18.58 -14.30 -4.63
C LYS A 24 17.14 -14.49 -5.08
N HIS A 25 16.85 -14.16 -6.35
CA HIS A 25 15.58 -14.40 -7.00
C HIS A 25 15.81 -15.11 -8.34
N ASN A 26 14.94 -16.06 -8.69
CA ASN A 26 14.98 -16.75 -9.99
C ASN A 26 14.13 -16.04 -11.06
N SER A 27 13.19 -15.21 -10.63
CA SER A 27 12.27 -14.46 -11.48
C SER A 27 11.87 -13.16 -10.79
N VAL A 28 11.44 -12.18 -11.58
CA VAL A 28 10.96 -10.89 -11.06
C VAL A 28 9.45 -10.94 -10.93
N HIS A 29 8.95 -10.48 -9.79
CA HIS A 29 7.53 -10.33 -9.50
C HIS A 29 7.27 -8.97 -8.85
N THR A 30 6.53 -8.11 -9.54
CA THR A 30 6.13 -6.77 -9.11
C THR A 30 4.61 -6.67 -8.99
N ARG A 31 4.09 -5.50 -8.58
CA ARG A 31 2.66 -5.22 -8.57
C ARG A 31 2.35 -3.74 -8.65
N PHE A 32 1.19 -3.41 -9.18
CA PHE A 32 0.57 -2.09 -9.07
C PHE A 32 -0.58 -2.17 -8.06
N PRO A 33 -0.44 -1.57 -6.85
CA PRO A 33 -1.43 -1.69 -5.78
C PRO A 33 -2.26 -0.40 -5.53
N PRO A 34 -3.14 0.07 -6.44
CA PRO A 34 -3.93 1.27 -6.19
C PRO A 34 -5.06 1.05 -5.17
N GLU A 35 -5.30 2.05 -4.33
CA GLU A 35 -6.55 2.15 -3.55
C GLU A 35 -7.70 2.60 -4.49
N PRO A 36 -8.84 1.88 -4.53
CA PRO A 36 -9.97 2.20 -5.42
C PRO A 36 -10.84 3.34 -4.86
N ASN A 37 -10.21 4.46 -4.51
CA ASN A 37 -10.86 5.64 -3.92
C ASN A 37 -10.88 6.88 -4.82
N GLY A 38 -10.57 6.68 -6.10
CA GLY A 38 -10.48 7.76 -7.06
C GLY A 38 -9.74 7.34 -8.32
N TYR A 39 -10.12 7.99 -9.40
CA TYR A 39 -9.55 7.87 -10.73
C TYR A 39 -8.02 8.01 -10.77
N LEU A 40 -7.38 7.23 -11.65
CA LEU A 40 -5.94 7.38 -11.91
C LEU A 40 -5.63 8.73 -12.58
N HIS A 41 -4.38 9.15 -12.41
CA HIS A 41 -3.80 10.36 -12.99
C HIS A 41 -2.39 10.04 -13.50
N ILE A 42 -1.75 10.98 -14.20
CA ILE A 42 -0.42 10.78 -14.81
C ILE A 42 0.67 10.26 -13.85
N GLY A 43 0.63 10.64 -12.57
CA GLY A 43 1.55 10.09 -11.57
C GLY A 43 1.43 8.57 -11.38
N HIS A 44 0.22 8.02 -11.51
CA HIS A 44 -0.01 6.59 -11.50
C HIS A 44 0.52 5.93 -12.78
N ALA A 45 0.45 6.61 -13.94
CA ALA A 45 1.04 6.10 -15.18
C ALA A 45 2.56 5.87 -15.03
N LYS A 46 3.27 6.71 -14.25
CA LYS A 46 4.68 6.45 -13.89
C LYS A 46 4.85 5.12 -13.15
N SER A 47 4.03 4.90 -12.12
CA SER A 47 4.07 3.66 -11.33
C SER A 47 3.68 2.42 -12.16
N ILE A 48 2.67 2.54 -13.03
CA ILE A 48 2.24 1.47 -13.94
C ILE A 48 3.37 1.11 -14.90
N CYS A 49 3.90 2.09 -15.65
CA CYS A 49 4.96 1.81 -16.62
C CYS A 49 6.21 1.24 -15.94
N LEU A 50 6.50 1.65 -14.70
CA LEU A 50 7.63 1.11 -13.95
C LEU A 50 7.39 -0.35 -13.55
N ASN A 51 6.28 -0.66 -12.85
CA ASN A 51 6.02 -2.00 -12.34
C ASN A 51 5.79 -3.01 -13.47
N PHE A 52 4.88 -2.69 -14.41
CA PHE A 52 4.57 -3.57 -15.52
C PHE A 52 5.71 -3.63 -16.55
N GLY A 53 6.39 -2.50 -16.81
CA GLY A 53 7.54 -2.49 -17.71
C GLY A 53 8.71 -3.32 -17.18
N ILE A 54 8.98 -3.28 -15.87
CA ILE A 54 9.96 -4.18 -15.24
C ILE A 54 9.56 -5.64 -15.44
N ALA A 55 8.31 -6.02 -15.16
CA ALA A 55 7.89 -7.39 -15.36
C ALA A 55 8.03 -7.84 -16.83
N GLN A 56 7.65 -6.99 -17.79
CA GLN A 56 7.81 -7.30 -19.22
C GLN A 56 9.27 -7.47 -19.63
N ASP A 57 10.15 -6.54 -19.23
CA ASP A 57 11.56 -6.57 -19.62
C ASP A 57 12.32 -7.77 -19.04
N TYR A 58 11.94 -8.21 -17.85
CA TYR A 58 12.55 -9.35 -17.15
C TYR A 58 11.78 -10.66 -17.34
N GLN A 59 10.76 -10.69 -18.22
CA GLN A 59 9.91 -11.87 -18.45
C GLN A 59 9.31 -12.42 -17.13
N GLY A 60 9.01 -11.50 -16.21
CA GLY A 60 8.44 -11.74 -14.90
C GLY A 60 6.93 -11.52 -14.86
N GLN A 61 6.41 -11.35 -13.64
CA GLN A 61 4.99 -11.16 -13.38
C GLN A 61 4.73 -9.79 -12.75
N CYS A 62 3.61 -9.16 -13.10
CA CYS A 62 3.13 -7.96 -12.42
C CYS A 62 1.66 -8.14 -12.04
N ASN A 63 1.36 -8.11 -10.74
CA ASN A 63 -0.02 -8.20 -10.27
C ASN A 63 -0.72 -6.83 -10.36
N LEU A 64 -2.04 -6.83 -10.58
CA LEU A 64 -2.91 -5.71 -10.27
C LEU A 64 -3.62 -6.05 -8.95
N ARG A 65 -3.32 -5.28 -7.90
CA ARG A 65 -3.97 -5.44 -6.59
C ARG A 65 -4.76 -4.20 -6.24
N PHE A 66 -6.03 -4.35 -5.87
CA PHE A 66 -6.73 -3.27 -5.20
C PHE A 66 -6.41 -3.30 -3.72
N ASP A 67 -5.86 -2.20 -3.20
CA ASP A 67 -5.58 -2.08 -1.76
C ASP A 67 -6.85 -1.62 -1.03
N ASP A 68 -7.85 -2.52 -1.01
CA ASP A 68 -9.21 -2.31 -0.52
C ASP A 68 -9.34 -2.61 0.98
N THR A 69 -8.65 -1.82 1.80
CA THR A 69 -8.63 -2.00 3.26
C THR A 69 -9.56 -1.04 3.99
N ASN A 70 -10.16 -0.09 3.27
CA ASN A 70 -10.90 1.03 3.83
C ASN A 70 -12.32 1.12 3.25
N PRO A 71 -13.31 0.46 3.89
CA PRO A 71 -14.65 0.25 3.32
C PRO A 71 -15.42 1.52 2.95
N GLU A 72 -15.07 2.68 3.50
CA GLU A 72 -15.84 3.92 3.29
C GLU A 72 -15.45 4.72 2.05
N LYS A 73 -14.26 4.49 1.51
CA LYS A 73 -13.71 5.32 0.44
C LYS A 73 -13.71 4.63 -0.91
N GLU A 74 -14.18 3.40 -0.97
CA GLU A 74 -13.97 2.51 -2.10
C GLU A 74 -15.25 2.35 -2.90
N ASP A 75 -15.14 2.49 -4.22
CA ASP A 75 -16.26 2.36 -5.15
C ASP A 75 -15.89 1.42 -6.30
N ILE A 76 -16.85 0.58 -6.71
CA ILE A 76 -16.71 -0.34 -7.83
C ILE A 76 -16.50 0.41 -9.15
N GLU A 77 -16.99 1.65 -9.26
CA GLU A 77 -16.73 2.55 -10.39
C GLU A 77 -15.21 2.76 -10.58
N TYR A 78 -14.48 3.02 -9.49
CA TYR A 78 -13.04 3.24 -9.54
C TYR A 78 -12.28 1.96 -9.88
N VAL A 79 -12.75 0.80 -9.40
CA VAL A 79 -12.17 -0.51 -9.76
C VAL A 79 -12.21 -0.72 -11.27
N GLU A 80 -13.36 -0.51 -11.91
CA GLU A 80 -13.50 -0.68 -13.36
C GLU A 80 -12.72 0.37 -14.15
N SER A 81 -12.72 1.63 -13.70
CA SER A 81 -11.92 2.68 -14.35
C SER A 81 -10.42 2.38 -14.30
N ILE A 82 -9.90 1.95 -13.14
CA ILE A 82 -8.48 1.60 -12.98
C ILE A 82 -8.09 0.46 -13.91
N LYS A 83 -8.92 -0.59 -14.02
CA LYS A 83 -8.70 -1.71 -14.95
C LYS A 83 -8.63 -1.23 -16.40
N ASN A 84 -9.56 -0.36 -16.79
CA ASN A 84 -9.62 0.20 -18.13
C ASN A 84 -8.40 1.08 -18.43
N ASP A 85 -7.97 1.93 -17.50
CA ASP A 85 -6.80 2.79 -17.65
C ASP A 85 -5.50 1.96 -17.79
N VAL A 86 -5.34 0.89 -17.01
CA VAL A 86 -4.17 -0.03 -17.10
C VAL A 86 -4.14 -0.73 -18.47
N LYS A 87 -5.29 -1.26 -18.93
CA LYS A 87 -5.42 -1.88 -20.25
C LYS A 87 -5.22 -0.89 -21.39
N TRP A 88 -5.77 0.32 -21.27
CA TRP A 88 -5.60 1.39 -22.24
C TRP A 88 -4.13 1.81 -22.35
N LEU A 89 -3.41 1.85 -21.24
CA LEU A 89 -1.97 2.03 -21.20
C LEU A 89 -1.21 0.88 -21.85
N GLY A 90 -1.86 -0.23 -22.24
CA GLY A 90 -1.33 -1.37 -22.99
C GLY A 90 -0.62 -2.42 -22.14
N PHE A 91 -0.93 -2.50 -20.85
CA PHE A 91 -0.35 -3.47 -19.93
C PHE A 91 -1.39 -4.51 -19.52
N ASP A 92 -0.92 -5.75 -19.39
CA ASP A 92 -1.70 -6.87 -18.86
C ASP A 92 -1.11 -7.28 -17.51
N TRP A 93 -1.98 -7.55 -16.53
CA TRP A 93 -1.58 -8.10 -15.25
C TRP A 93 -1.52 -9.62 -15.30
N SER A 94 -0.70 -10.19 -14.41
CA SER A 94 -0.52 -11.63 -14.27
C SER A 94 -1.68 -12.24 -13.47
N GLY A 95 -2.27 -13.31 -14.00
CA GLY A 95 -3.33 -14.06 -13.34
C GLY A 95 -4.60 -13.23 -13.09
N ASP A 96 -5.26 -13.54 -11.98
CA ASP A 96 -6.48 -12.84 -11.56
C ASP A 96 -6.17 -11.50 -10.87
N ILE A 97 -7.20 -10.65 -10.77
CA ILE A 97 -7.12 -9.42 -9.98
C ILE A 97 -7.06 -9.81 -8.51
N HIS A 98 -6.12 -9.19 -7.79
CA HIS A 98 -5.99 -9.39 -6.36
C HIS A 98 -6.69 -8.27 -5.60
N TYR A 99 -7.23 -8.59 -4.43
CA TYR A 99 -7.82 -7.64 -3.49
C TYR A 99 -7.15 -7.88 -2.15
N SER A 100 -6.71 -6.82 -1.46
CA SER A 100 -6.22 -6.93 -0.09
C SER A 100 -7.25 -7.59 0.83
N SER A 101 -8.55 -7.37 0.57
CA SER A 101 -9.65 -8.00 1.29
C SER A 101 -9.72 -9.53 1.15
N ASN A 102 -9.16 -10.12 0.08
CA ASN A 102 -9.02 -11.57 -0.05
C ASN A 102 -8.11 -12.17 1.05
N TYR A 103 -7.29 -11.32 1.69
CA TYR A 103 -6.34 -11.74 2.70
C TYR A 103 -6.78 -11.42 4.12
N PHE A 104 -7.97 -10.85 4.36
CA PHE A 104 -8.40 -10.46 5.71
C PHE A 104 -8.34 -11.61 6.74
N ASP A 105 -8.74 -12.82 6.35
CA ASP A 105 -8.63 -13.99 7.22
C ASP A 105 -7.15 -14.31 7.56
N LYS A 106 -6.23 -14.21 6.59
CA LYS A 106 -4.78 -14.42 6.82
C LYS A 106 -4.16 -13.29 7.66
N LEU A 107 -4.52 -12.04 7.38
CA LEU A 107 -4.09 -10.87 8.13
C LEU A 107 -4.53 -10.97 9.61
N TYR A 108 -5.76 -11.43 9.85
CA TYR A 108 -6.23 -11.68 11.21
C TYR A 108 -5.40 -12.78 11.89
N GLY A 109 -5.09 -13.86 11.18
CA GLY A 109 -4.21 -14.92 11.67
C GLY A 109 -2.82 -14.42 12.07
N TYR A 110 -2.19 -13.59 11.23
CA TYR A 110 -0.89 -12.98 11.55
C TYR A 110 -0.97 -11.97 12.71
N ALA A 111 -2.08 -11.26 12.85
CA ALA A 111 -2.30 -10.40 14.01
C ALA A 111 -2.41 -11.20 15.31
N VAL A 112 -3.10 -12.35 15.29
CA VAL A 112 -3.14 -13.29 16.41
C VAL A 112 -1.74 -13.81 16.73
N GLU A 113 -0.96 -14.22 15.72
CA GLU A 113 0.43 -14.67 15.91
C GLU A 113 1.29 -13.60 16.60
N LEU A 114 1.18 -12.33 16.19
CA LEU A 114 1.89 -11.23 16.85
C LEU A 114 1.45 -11.04 18.30
N ILE A 115 0.18 -11.23 18.62
CA ILE A 115 -0.32 -11.18 20.01
C ILE A 115 0.29 -12.33 20.82
N GLU A 116 0.30 -13.56 20.27
CA GLU A 116 0.87 -14.75 20.92
C GLU A 116 2.37 -14.60 21.20
N LYS A 117 3.09 -13.92 20.30
CA LYS A 117 4.51 -13.55 20.48
C LYS A 117 4.73 -12.37 21.45
N GLY A 118 3.66 -11.76 21.97
CA GLY A 118 3.72 -10.57 22.82
C GLY A 118 4.11 -9.29 22.09
N LEU A 119 4.10 -9.31 20.76
CA LEU A 119 4.49 -8.24 19.83
C LEU A 119 3.31 -7.38 19.36
N ALA A 120 2.10 -7.66 19.81
CA ALA A 120 0.93 -6.81 19.62
C ALA A 120 0.06 -6.79 20.88
N TYR A 121 -0.68 -5.70 21.07
CA TYR A 121 -1.58 -5.52 22.21
C TYR A 121 -2.81 -4.67 21.83
N VAL A 122 -3.91 -4.85 22.57
CA VAL A 122 -5.12 -4.06 22.40
C VAL A 122 -5.00 -2.77 23.21
N GLU A 123 -5.14 -1.66 22.51
CA GLU A 123 -5.10 -0.30 23.01
C GLU A 123 -6.53 0.22 23.19
N GLU A 124 -6.83 0.74 24.38
CA GLU A 124 -8.11 1.39 24.71
C GLU A 124 -7.96 2.90 24.96
N LEU A 125 -6.76 3.46 24.77
CA LEU A 125 -6.60 4.91 24.69
C LEU A 125 -7.37 5.45 23.47
N THR A 126 -8.01 6.59 23.66
CA THR A 126 -8.66 7.34 22.58
C THR A 126 -7.67 7.76 21.50
N PRO A 127 -8.12 8.04 20.26
CA PRO A 127 -7.23 8.51 19.20
C PRO A 127 -6.42 9.77 19.58
N GLU A 128 -7.03 10.67 20.34
CA GLU A 128 -6.39 11.88 20.87
C GLU A 128 -5.28 11.54 21.87
N GLU A 129 -5.57 10.66 22.82
CA GLU A 129 -4.58 10.19 23.79
C GLU A 129 -3.45 9.42 23.11
N ILE A 130 -3.73 8.54 22.12
CA ILE A 130 -2.70 7.85 21.35
C ILE A 130 -1.74 8.87 20.72
N ARG A 131 -2.27 9.98 20.18
CA ARG A 131 -1.45 11.05 19.59
C ARG A 131 -0.57 11.73 20.64
N GLU A 132 -1.10 12.01 21.83
CA GLU A 132 -0.32 12.57 22.94
C GLU A 132 0.77 11.60 23.43
N TYR A 133 0.44 10.31 23.55
CA TYR A 133 1.36 9.28 24.00
C TYR A 133 2.45 8.97 22.97
N ARG A 134 2.19 9.20 21.67
CA ARG A 134 3.19 9.00 20.62
C ARG A 134 4.36 10.00 20.69
N GLY A 135 4.18 11.11 21.40
CA GLY A 135 5.19 12.18 21.48
C GLY A 135 5.29 12.98 20.18
N THR A 136 6.44 13.61 19.96
CA THR A 136 6.69 14.47 18.79
C THR A 136 7.98 14.06 18.07
N LEU A 137 8.35 14.79 17.02
CA LEU A 137 9.64 14.60 16.34
C LEU A 137 10.84 14.89 17.26
N THR A 138 10.65 15.63 18.35
CA THR A 138 11.71 16.02 19.29
C THR A 138 11.58 15.38 20.67
N ALA A 139 10.40 14.91 21.06
CA ALA A 139 10.15 14.25 22.34
C ALA A 139 9.78 12.78 22.13
N PRO A 140 10.36 11.85 22.92
CA PRO A 140 10.01 10.43 22.85
C PRO A 140 8.54 10.21 23.26
N GLY A 141 7.97 9.09 22.80
CA GLY A 141 6.66 8.65 23.25
C GLY A 141 6.69 8.04 24.64
N LYS A 142 5.52 7.82 25.23
CA LYS A 142 5.30 7.14 26.50
C LYS A 142 4.48 5.87 26.29
N GLU A 143 4.80 4.82 27.04
CA GLU A 143 4.05 3.57 26.96
C GLU A 143 2.59 3.77 27.39
N SER A 144 1.67 3.10 26.69
CA SER A 144 0.27 3.03 27.11
C SER A 144 0.16 2.21 28.40
N PRO A 145 -0.77 2.56 29.33
CA PRO A 145 -1.07 1.71 30.48
C PRO A 145 -1.53 0.30 30.07
N TYR A 146 -2.02 0.13 28.84
CA TYR A 146 -2.52 -1.12 28.29
C TYR A 146 -1.44 -1.94 27.56
N ARG A 147 -0.22 -1.42 27.42
CA ARG A 147 0.87 -2.05 26.65
C ARG A 147 1.30 -3.41 27.19
N ASN A 148 1.22 -3.59 28.50
CA ASN A 148 1.73 -4.76 29.23
C ASN A 148 0.63 -5.76 29.63
N ARG A 149 -0.53 -5.74 28.95
CA ARG A 149 -1.57 -6.77 29.12
C ARG A 149 -1.02 -8.17 28.83
N PRO A 150 -1.44 -9.21 29.57
CA PRO A 150 -1.16 -10.61 29.23
C PRO A 150 -1.64 -10.98 27.83
N VAL A 151 -1.04 -12.03 27.25
CA VAL A 151 -1.39 -12.53 25.92
C VAL A 151 -2.86 -12.94 25.87
N GLU A 152 -3.33 -13.66 26.89
CA GLU A 152 -4.69 -14.18 26.99
C GLU A 152 -5.74 -13.06 27.00
N GLU A 153 -5.43 -11.95 27.70
CA GLU A 153 -6.29 -10.77 27.73
C GLU A 153 -6.35 -10.09 26.35
N ASN A 154 -5.21 -9.93 25.68
CA ASN A 154 -5.16 -9.34 24.34
C ASN A 154 -5.92 -10.19 23.30
N LEU A 155 -5.79 -11.52 23.36
CA LEU A 155 -6.53 -12.43 22.47
C LEU A 155 -8.04 -12.28 22.67
N ALA A 156 -8.51 -12.30 23.92
CA ALA A 156 -9.93 -12.12 24.24
C ALA A 156 -10.47 -10.76 23.80
N LEU A 157 -9.70 -9.68 24.00
CA LEU A 157 -10.08 -8.34 23.58
C LEU A 157 -10.08 -8.18 22.06
N PHE A 158 -9.11 -8.75 21.36
CA PHE A 158 -9.04 -8.67 19.91
C PHE A 158 -10.16 -9.50 19.24
N GLU A 159 -10.51 -10.65 19.80
CA GLU A 159 -11.71 -11.39 19.42
C GLU A 159 -12.98 -10.57 19.68
N LYS A 160 -13.10 -9.94 20.85
CA LYS A 160 -14.22 -9.03 21.15
C LYS A 160 -14.30 -7.87 20.16
N MET A 161 -13.16 -7.32 19.70
CA MET A 161 -13.15 -6.30 18.64
C MET A 161 -13.70 -6.87 17.33
N ARG A 162 -13.25 -8.06 16.90
CA ARG A 162 -13.73 -8.75 15.69
C ARG A 162 -15.24 -9.01 15.73
N ASP A 163 -15.75 -9.36 16.91
CA ASP A 163 -17.17 -9.69 17.13
C ASP A 163 -18.06 -8.44 17.34
N GLY A 164 -17.51 -7.23 17.21
CA GLY A 164 -18.25 -5.97 17.28
C GLY A 164 -18.57 -5.51 18.71
N GLY A 165 -17.84 -6.01 19.72
CA GLY A 165 -18.05 -5.67 21.13
C GLY A 165 -17.49 -4.31 21.57
N PHE A 166 -16.91 -3.52 20.65
CA PHE A 166 -16.38 -2.19 20.89
C PHE A 166 -16.97 -1.18 19.88
N GLU A 167 -17.23 0.05 20.32
CA GLU A 167 -17.58 1.14 19.41
C GLU A 167 -16.33 1.60 18.63
N GLU A 168 -16.54 2.31 17.52
CA GLU A 168 -15.45 2.88 16.74
C GLU A 168 -14.57 3.81 17.58
N GLY A 169 -13.25 3.67 17.44
CA GLY A 169 -12.27 4.50 18.16
C GLY A 169 -12.13 4.18 19.66
N LYS A 170 -12.88 3.22 20.21
CA LYS A 170 -12.72 2.77 21.61
C LYS A 170 -11.63 1.74 21.81
N ALA A 171 -11.31 0.97 20.76
CA ALA A 171 -10.24 -0.01 20.80
C ALA A 171 -9.53 -0.10 19.44
N CYS A 172 -8.23 -0.36 19.47
CA CYS A 172 -7.44 -0.70 18.30
C CYS A 172 -6.34 -1.71 18.65
N LEU A 173 -5.89 -2.50 17.68
CA LEU A 173 -4.73 -3.37 17.87
C LEU A 173 -3.47 -2.58 17.49
N ARG A 174 -2.46 -2.56 18.34
CA ARG A 174 -1.17 -1.91 18.07
C ARG A 174 -0.04 -2.93 18.10
N ALA A 175 0.95 -2.74 17.22
CA ALA A 175 2.22 -3.44 17.36
C ALA A 175 2.96 -2.92 18.60
N LYS A 176 3.72 -3.79 19.25
CA LYS A 176 4.56 -3.49 20.39
C LYS A 176 6.01 -3.46 19.92
N ILE A 177 6.51 -2.26 19.63
CA ILE A 177 7.84 -2.03 19.05
C ILE A 177 8.64 -1.16 20.03
N ASP A 178 8.80 0.14 19.75
CA ASP A 178 9.61 1.04 20.57
C ASP A 178 9.02 2.46 20.56
N MET A 179 8.42 2.85 21.69
CA MET A 179 7.86 4.19 21.89
C MET A 179 8.91 5.31 21.90
N SER A 180 10.19 4.99 22.09
CA SER A 180 11.30 5.93 22.09
C SER A 180 12.00 6.08 20.73
N SER A 181 11.60 5.30 19.72
CA SER A 181 12.22 5.31 18.40
C SER A 181 12.23 6.69 17.77
N SER A 182 13.32 7.02 17.07
CA SER A 182 13.40 8.24 16.23
C SER A 182 12.44 8.19 15.04
N PHE A 183 12.02 6.99 14.63
CA PHE A 183 11.03 6.79 13.57
C PHE A 183 9.63 6.72 14.17
N MET A 184 8.80 7.73 13.85
CA MET A 184 7.42 7.81 14.34
C MET A 184 6.58 6.59 13.97
N VAL A 185 6.88 5.94 12.84
CA VAL A 185 6.18 4.74 12.36
C VAL A 185 6.46 3.50 13.23
N LEU A 186 7.56 3.50 13.98
CA LEU A 186 7.91 2.41 14.91
C LEU A 186 7.39 2.65 16.33
N ARG A 187 6.70 3.76 16.58
CA ARG A 187 6.12 4.07 17.91
C ARG A 187 4.76 3.41 18.06
N ASP A 188 4.80 2.10 18.29
CA ASP A 188 3.64 1.20 18.42
C ASP A 188 2.55 1.51 17.38
N PRO A 189 2.79 1.27 16.08
CA PRO A 189 1.82 1.58 15.02
C PRO A 189 0.52 0.78 15.19
N VAL A 190 -0.60 1.36 14.76
CA VAL A 190 -1.90 0.67 14.74
C VAL A 190 -1.90 -0.35 13.62
N LEU A 191 -2.29 -1.60 13.93
CA LEU A 191 -2.44 -2.71 12.99
C LEU A 191 -3.90 -2.91 12.56
N TYR A 192 -4.85 -2.78 13.50
CA TYR A 192 -6.29 -2.87 13.23
C TYR A 192 -7.07 -1.77 13.93
N ARG A 193 -8.15 -1.32 13.29
CA ARG A 193 -9.13 -0.40 13.86
C ARG A 193 -10.55 -0.95 13.74
N VAL A 194 -11.42 -0.60 14.68
CA VAL A 194 -12.86 -0.89 14.60
C VAL A 194 -13.53 0.11 13.64
N ARG A 195 -14.32 -0.40 12.69
CA ARG A 195 -15.18 0.37 11.78
C ARG A 195 -16.42 -0.45 11.43
N PHE A 196 -17.60 0.11 11.63
CA PHE A 196 -18.88 -0.49 11.24
C PHE A 196 -19.33 0.08 9.90
N ALA A 197 -18.69 -0.40 8.83
CA ALA A 197 -19.03 -0.05 7.46
C ALA A 197 -19.07 -1.32 6.59
N THR A 198 -20.00 -1.36 5.64
CA THR A 198 -20.13 -2.46 4.69
C THR A 198 -18.99 -2.42 3.67
N HIS A 199 -18.24 -3.50 3.56
CA HIS A 199 -17.14 -3.60 2.59
C HIS A 199 -17.67 -4.07 1.22
N HIS A 200 -17.15 -3.49 0.13
CA HIS A 200 -17.65 -3.81 -1.21
C HIS A 200 -17.40 -5.27 -1.65
N GLN A 201 -16.33 -5.92 -1.16
CA GLN A 201 -16.07 -7.35 -1.41
C GLN A 201 -16.62 -8.28 -0.32
N THR A 202 -16.52 -7.89 0.95
CA THR A 202 -16.72 -8.82 2.09
C THR A 202 -18.02 -8.55 2.84
N GLY A 203 -18.83 -7.59 2.40
CA GLY A 203 -20.07 -7.18 3.06
C GLY A 203 -19.82 -6.79 4.52
N ASP A 204 -20.72 -7.24 5.41
CA ASP A 204 -20.65 -6.99 6.84
C ASP A 204 -19.92 -8.10 7.62
N LYS A 205 -19.11 -8.94 6.95
CA LYS A 205 -18.33 -10.01 7.60
C LYS A 205 -17.34 -9.45 8.64
N TRP A 206 -16.82 -8.25 8.41
CA TRP A 206 -15.78 -7.64 9.22
C TRP A 206 -16.24 -6.30 9.79
N CYS A 207 -15.97 -6.08 11.08
CA CYS A 207 -16.09 -4.78 11.74
C CYS A 207 -14.74 -4.25 12.26
N ILE A 208 -13.66 -4.98 11.96
CA ILE A 208 -12.28 -4.53 12.17
C ILE A 208 -11.54 -4.59 10.85
N TYR A 209 -10.78 -3.55 10.55
CA TYR A 209 -10.07 -3.42 9.29
C TYR A 209 -8.58 -3.19 9.54
N PRO A 210 -7.71 -3.90 8.80
CA PRO A 210 -6.28 -3.76 8.95
C PRO A 210 -5.80 -2.42 8.39
N MET A 211 -4.72 -1.90 8.95
CA MET A 211 -4.09 -0.66 8.48
C MET A 211 -3.20 -0.94 7.26
N TYR A 212 -2.92 0.12 6.49
CA TYR A 212 -2.08 0.06 5.29
C TYR A 212 -0.74 -0.66 5.54
N ASP A 213 0.04 -0.22 6.53
CA ASP A 213 1.37 -0.77 6.78
C ASP A 213 1.38 -2.27 7.11
N PHE A 214 0.36 -2.75 7.83
CA PHE A 214 0.20 -4.16 8.17
C PHE A 214 -0.24 -4.99 6.96
N THR A 215 -1.15 -4.43 6.16
CA THR A 215 -1.69 -5.12 4.98
C THR A 215 -0.66 -5.21 3.86
N HIS A 216 0.04 -4.11 3.57
CA HIS A 216 0.81 -3.96 2.34
C HIS A 216 1.96 -4.97 2.24
N CYS A 217 2.72 -5.16 3.32
CA CYS A 217 3.83 -6.10 3.38
C CYS A 217 3.36 -7.55 3.33
N ILE A 218 2.30 -7.89 4.07
CA ILE A 218 1.75 -9.25 4.12
C ILE A 218 1.15 -9.62 2.75
N SER A 219 0.40 -8.72 2.11
CA SER A 219 -0.13 -8.95 0.76
C SER A 219 0.99 -9.19 -0.25
N ASP A 220 2.09 -8.43 -0.18
CA ASP A 220 3.26 -8.64 -1.03
C ASP A 220 3.88 -10.03 -0.82
N ALA A 221 4.04 -10.44 0.43
CA ALA A 221 4.64 -11.74 0.75
C ALA A 221 3.72 -12.91 0.37
N LEU A 222 2.40 -12.78 0.55
CA LEU A 222 1.42 -13.78 0.15
C LEU A 222 1.34 -13.96 -1.37
N GLU A 223 1.62 -12.90 -2.13
CA GLU A 223 1.64 -12.92 -3.59
C GLU A 223 3.00 -13.33 -4.19
N GLY A 224 4.04 -13.51 -3.36
CA GLY A 224 5.38 -13.83 -3.83
C GLY A 224 6.10 -12.64 -4.50
N ILE A 225 5.69 -11.41 -4.17
CA ILE A 225 6.34 -10.21 -4.70
C ILE A 225 7.82 -10.22 -4.32
N THR A 226 8.67 -9.89 -5.27
CA THR A 226 10.13 -9.81 -5.06
C THR A 226 10.55 -8.37 -4.80
N HIS A 227 10.07 -7.44 -5.63
CA HIS A 227 10.44 -6.04 -5.61
C HIS A 227 9.16 -5.20 -5.44
N SER A 228 8.93 -4.75 -4.21
CA SER A 228 7.82 -3.91 -3.82
C SER A 228 8.15 -2.43 -4.11
N LEU A 229 7.65 -1.90 -5.23
CA LEU A 229 7.99 -0.55 -5.68
C LEU A 229 6.94 0.45 -5.21
N CYS A 230 7.36 1.48 -4.48
CA CYS A 230 6.49 2.54 -3.99
C CYS A 230 7.19 3.92 -4.05
N THR A 231 6.54 4.96 -3.55
CA THR A 231 7.08 6.33 -3.62
C THR A 231 7.80 6.74 -2.34
N LEU A 232 8.67 7.75 -2.41
CA LEU A 232 9.52 8.20 -1.29
C LEU A 232 8.78 8.53 0.01
N GLU A 233 7.49 8.85 -0.05
CA GLU A 233 6.67 9.09 1.14
C GLU A 233 6.61 7.88 2.08
N PHE A 234 6.84 6.67 1.56
CA PHE A 234 6.80 5.42 2.30
C PHE A 234 8.20 4.92 2.72
N GLN A 235 9.24 5.75 2.56
CA GLN A 235 10.59 5.35 2.93
C GLN A 235 10.71 5.00 4.41
N ASP A 236 10.13 5.80 5.30
CA ASP A 236 10.10 5.47 6.74
C ASP A 236 9.26 4.21 7.00
N ASN A 237 8.15 4.04 6.28
CA ASN A 237 7.28 2.87 6.39
C ASN A 237 8.01 1.55 6.08
N ARG A 238 9.09 1.57 5.27
CA ARG A 238 9.92 0.37 5.05
C ARG A 238 10.39 -0.28 6.35
N ARG A 239 10.69 0.51 7.39
CA ARG A 239 11.15 -0.07 8.67
C ARG A 239 10.05 -0.91 9.32
N LEU A 240 8.80 -0.46 9.22
CA LEU A 240 7.65 -1.21 9.70
C LEU A 240 7.32 -2.39 8.78
N TYR A 241 7.47 -2.20 7.46
CA TYR A 241 7.34 -3.27 6.46
C TYR A 241 8.26 -4.44 6.80
N ASP A 242 9.57 -4.18 6.96
CA ASP A 242 10.56 -5.19 7.33
C ASP A 242 10.23 -5.77 8.72
N TRP A 243 9.88 -4.94 9.71
CA TRP A 243 9.52 -5.41 11.05
C TRP A 243 8.36 -6.40 11.05
N VAL A 244 7.28 -6.14 10.29
CA VAL A 244 6.14 -7.07 10.23
C VAL A 244 6.59 -8.41 9.67
N LEU A 245 7.29 -8.41 8.53
CA LEU A 245 7.71 -9.64 7.87
C LEU A 245 8.74 -10.44 8.69
N ASP A 246 9.63 -9.77 9.41
CA ASP A 246 10.64 -10.41 10.27
C ASP A 246 10.01 -11.06 11.52
N ASN A 247 8.79 -10.65 11.90
CA ASN A 247 8.14 -11.08 13.15
C ASN A 247 6.95 -12.02 12.97
N ILE A 248 6.54 -12.33 11.73
CA ILE A 248 5.47 -13.29 11.41
C ILE A 248 6.03 -14.54 10.70
N THR A 249 5.28 -15.64 10.73
CA THR A 249 5.70 -16.88 10.06
C THR A 249 5.24 -16.85 8.60
N ILE A 250 6.06 -16.25 7.74
CA ILE A 250 5.78 -16.13 6.30
C ILE A 250 7.01 -16.53 5.46
N GLU A 251 6.77 -17.25 4.37
CA GLU A 251 7.85 -17.85 3.56
C GLU A 251 8.58 -16.83 2.68
N CYS A 252 7.84 -15.86 2.15
CA CYS A 252 8.38 -14.85 1.25
C CYS A 252 8.74 -13.57 2.01
N GLN A 253 9.90 -13.00 1.68
CA GLN A 253 10.40 -11.75 2.26
C GLN A 253 10.66 -10.72 1.14
N PRO A 254 9.60 -10.11 0.57
CA PRO A 254 9.74 -9.07 -0.43
C PRO A 254 10.57 -7.89 0.07
N ARG A 255 11.20 -7.14 -0.84
CA ARG A 255 11.93 -5.92 -0.48
C ARG A 255 11.29 -4.68 -1.08
N GLN A 256 11.14 -3.65 -0.24
CA GLN A 256 10.61 -2.35 -0.65
C GLN A 256 11.70 -1.43 -1.21
N TYR A 257 11.44 -0.84 -2.38
CA TYR A 257 12.28 0.16 -3.01
C TYR A 257 11.46 1.39 -3.40
N GLU A 258 11.91 2.57 -2.94
CA GLU A 258 11.18 3.81 -3.16
C GLU A 258 11.74 4.62 -4.33
N PHE A 259 10.86 5.25 -5.11
CA PHE A 259 11.22 6.19 -6.16
C PHE A 259 10.50 7.54 -6.00
N SER A 260 11.09 8.60 -6.53
CA SER A 260 10.50 9.94 -6.53
C SER A 260 9.16 9.98 -7.28
N ARG A 261 8.15 10.64 -6.70
CA ARG A 261 6.88 10.91 -7.40
C ARG A 261 7.13 11.76 -8.64
N LEU A 262 6.30 11.54 -9.67
CA LEU A 262 6.20 12.50 -10.75
C LEU A 262 5.50 13.75 -10.22
N ASN A 263 6.15 14.90 -10.33
CA ASN A 263 5.53 16.21 -10.20
C ASN A 263 5.61 16.89 -11.56
N LEU A 264 4.46 17.31 -12.08
CA LEU A 264 4.37 18.10 -13.30
C LEU A 264 4.07 19.55 -12.91
N GLU A 265 4.79 20.49 -13.51
CA GLU A 265 4.48 21.90 -13.34
C GLU A 265 3.09 22.21 -13.92
N ASN A 266 2.38 23.15 -13.29
CA ASN A 266 1.04 23.61 -13.70
C ASN A 266 -0.07 22.54 -13.65
N THR A 267 0.10 21.46 -12.88
CA THR A 267 -0.97 20.50 -12.61
C THR A 267 -1.06 20.12 -11.13
N VAL A 268 -2.24 19.68 -10.71
CA VAL A 268 -2.52 19.23 -9.35
C VAL A 268 -2.57 17.71 -9.32
N MET A 269 -1.67 17.08 -8.56
CA MET A 269 -1.53 15.62 -8.52
C MET A 269 -2.10 14.98 -7.24
N SER A 270 -2.72 15.76 -6.37
CA SER A 270 -3.33 15.25 -5.14
C SER A 270 -4.78 14.83 -5.42
N LYS A 271 -5.10 13.53 -5.22
CA LYS A 271 -6.48 13.03 -5.33
C LYS A 271 -7.47 13.89 -4.55
N ARG A 272 -7.16 14.24 -3.29
CA ARG A 272 -8.01 15.10 -2.45
C ARG A 272 -8.36 16.44 -3.12
N LYS A 273 -7.37 17.11 -3.73
CA LYS A 273 -7.59 18.39 -4.41
C LYS A 273 -8.35 18.20 -5.73
N LEU A 274 -8.07 17.13 -6.48
CA LEU A 274 -8.80 16.81 -7.71
C LEU A 274 -10.28 16.49 -7.42
N SER A 275 -10.56 15.67 -6.40
CA SER A 275 -11.92 15.41 -5.92
C SER A 275 -12.63 16.69 -5.50
N GLN A 276 -11.92 17.61 -4.84
CA GLN A 276 -12.46 18.92 -4.46
C GLN A 276 -12.86 19.75 -5.70
N LEU A 277 -11.98 19.85 -6.71
CA LEU A 277 -12.29 20.57 -7.96
C LEU A 277 -13.55 20.02 -8.65
N VAL A 278 -13.67 18.69 -8.70
CA VAL A 278 -14.86 18.02 -9.27
C VAL A 278 -16.10 18.30 -8.42
N SER A 279 -16.01 18.18 -7.10
CA SER A 279 -17.14 18.42 -6.18
C SER A 279 -17.61 19.87 -6.17
N GLU A 280 -16.71 20.83 -6.37
CA GLU A 280 -17.01 22.26 -6.43
C GLU A 280 -17.46 22.70 -7.83
N ASN A 281 -17.61 21.77 -8.78
CA ASN A 281 -17.96 22.02 -10.20
C ASN A 281 -17.03 23.03 -10.87
N LEU A 282 -15.74 23.05 -10.48
CA LEU A 282 -14.71 23.89 -11.11
C LEU A 282 -14.16 23.28 -12.41
N VAL A 283 -14.53 22.04 -12.71
CA VAL A 283 -14.15 21.25 -13.89
C VAL A 283 -15.36 20.41 -14.35
N ASN A 284 -15.39 19.95 -15.60
CA ASN A 284 -16.53 19.20 -16.16
C ASN A 284 -16.64 17.74 -15.68
N GLY A 285 -15.96 17.39 -14.58
CA GLY A 285 -15.86 16.03 -14.05
C GLY A 285 -14.41 15.51 -14.05
N TRP A 286 -14.24 14.24 -13.69
CA TRP A 286 -12.92 13.61 -13.63
C TRP A 286 -12.24 13.47 -15.00
N ASP A 287 -13.04 13.36 -16.06
CA ASP A 287 -12.54 13.30 -17.43
C ASP A 287 -12.13 14.66 -18.00
N ASP A 288 -12.24 15.73 -17.22
CA ASP A 288 -11.74 17.04 -17.64
C ASP A 288 -10.21 17.00 -17.81
N HIS A 289 -9.69 17.64 -18.86
CA HIS A 289 -8.26 17.78 -19.14
C HIS A 289 -7.44 18.35 -17.97
N VAL A 290 -8.07 19.11 -17.05
CA VAL A 290 -7.41 19.59 -15.83
C VAL A 290 -7.17 18.46 -14.82
N CYS A 291 -8.09 17.49 -14.74
CA CYS A 291 -8.03 16.36 -13.80
C CYS A 291 -7.27 15.16 -14.38
N ARG A 292 -7.39 14.92 -15.68
CA ARG A 292 -6.75 13.82 -16.42
C ARG A 292 -6.02 14.33 -17.68
N PRO A 293 -4.99 15.20 -17.55
CA PRO A 293 -4.36 15.87 -18.70
C PRO A 293 -3.74 14.96 -19.77
N SER A 294 -3.57 13.67 -19.50
CA SER A 294 -2.95 12.69 -20.41
C SER A 294 -3.73 11.40 -20.62
N LEU A 295 -4.72 11.10 -19.76
CA LEU A 295 -5.57 9.90 -19.91
C LEU A 295 -6.80 10.20 -20.78
N VAL A 296 -7.21 11.47 -20.90
CA VAL A 296 -8.38 11.89 -21.68
C VAL A 296 -8.02 12.68 -22.93
N CYS A 297 -6.98 13.52 -22.88
CA CYS A 297 -6.43 14.09 -24.09
C CYS A 297 -5.83 12.95 -24.91
N ALA A 298 -6.17 12.85 -26.20
CA ALA A 298 -5.72 11.86 -27.17
C ALA A 298 -4.18 11.90 -27.45
N VAL A 299 -3.37 11.95 -26.40
CA VAL A 299 -1.95 11.66 -26.42
C VAL A 299 -1.85 10.18 -26.73
N ALA A 300 -1.18 9.84 -27.82
CA ALA A 300 -0.95 8.45 -28.17
C ALA A 300 -0.31 7.73 -26.96
N VAL A 301 -0.82 6.55 -26.62
CA VAL A 301 -0.30 5.71 -25.51
C VAL A 301 1.22 5.54 -25.62
N SER A 302 1.73 5.46 -26.85
CA SER A 302 3.16 5.44 -27.15
C SER A 302 3.91 6.69 -26.67
N LEU A 303 3.37 7.89 -26.88
CA LEU A 303 3.95 9.15 -26.40
C LEU A 303 3.94 9.24 -24.87
N LEU A 304 2.90 8.73 -24.23
CA LEU A 304 2.79 8.71 -22.78
C LEU A 304 3.81 7.77 -22.14
N ARG A 305 3.93 6.56 -22.68
CA ARG A 305 4.99 5.60 -22.28
C ARG A 305 6.37 6.17 -22.53
N LEU A 306 6.58 6.82 -23.68
CA LEU A 306 7.83 7.46 -24.02
C LEU A 306 8.15 8.58 -23.02
N PHE A 307 7.20 9.46 -22.72
CA PHE A 307 7.34 10.52 -21.72
C PHE A 307 7.76 9.94 -20.37
N VAL A 308 7.07 8.91 -19.88
CA VAL A 308 7.40 8.27 -18.60
C VAL A 308 8.77 7.59 -18.65
N SER A 309 9.17 7.00 -19.77
CA SER A 309 10.51 6.40 -19.93
C SER A 309 11.64 7.44 -19.89
N PHE A 310 11.38 8.68 -20.32
CA PHE A 310 12.32 9.80 -20.25
C PHE A 310 12.36 10.47 -18.88
N VAL A 311 11.27 10.40 -18.11
CA VAL A 311 11.28 10.87 -16.72
C VAL A 311 12.04 9.87 -15.87
N SER A 312 13.31 10.17 -15.62
CA SER A 312 14.22 9.36 -14.83
C SER A 312 13.59 8.86 -13.52
N VAL A 313 13.85 7.59 -13.22
CA VAL A 313 13.54 6.99 -11.92
C VAL A 313 14.67 7.39 -10.98
N LEU A 314 14.46 8.48 -10.26
CA LEU A 314 15.40 9.06 -9.30
C LEU A 314 14.99 8.71 -7.86
N VAL A 315 15.99 8.62 -6.99
CA VAL A 315 15.85 8.55 -5.52
C VAL A 315 15.67 9.96 -4.96
#